data_AF-W2NR66-F1
#
_entry.id   AF-W2NR66-F1
#
_cell.length_a   1.000
_cell.length_b   1.000
_cell.length_c   1.000
_cell.angle_alpha   90.00
_cell.angle_beta   90.00
_cell.angle_gamma   90.00
#
_symmetry.space_group_name_H-M   'P 1'
#
loop_
_entity.id
_entity.type
_entity.pdbx_description
1 polymer ?
#
loop_
_entity_poly.entity_id
_entity_poly.type
_entity_poly.pdbx_seq_one_letter_code
_entity_poly.pdbx_strand_id
1 'polypeptide(L)'
;MDVFNVDEGLAERLTRPLPPQLTLADLSVHGFIEHDASLVHDDTYVKRDPAQVNTTLADNMFAKSVDGKLNKHTMAKVRKERETQCKKENP
;
A
#
# COMPACT_ATOMS: atom_id res chain seq x y z
N MET A 1 17.63 -11.67 0.24
CA MET A 1 17.91 -10.94 -1.02
C MET A 1 17.50 -11.73 -2.25
N ASP A 2 17.44 -13.06 -2.17
CA ASP A 2 17.58 -13.94 -3.32
C ASP A 2 16.32 -14.13 -4.18
N VAL A 3 15.17 -13.63 -3.71
CA VAL A 3 13.88 -13.77 -4.42
C VAL A 3 13.55 -12.50 -5.22
N PHE A 4 13.49 -11.36 -4.54
CA PHE A 4 13.06 -10.09 -5.14
C PHE A 4 14.21 -9.12 -5.41
N ASN A 5 15.46 -9.50 -5.10
CA ASN A 5 16.65 -8.67 -5.27
C ASN A 5 16.52 -7.28 -4.62
N VAL A 6 16.00 -7.24 -3.39
CA VAL A 6 15.83 -6.02 -2.58
C VAL A 6 17.15 -5.69 -1.89
N ASP A 7 17.60 -4.44 -2.04
CA ASP A 7 18.79 -3.89 -1.40
C ASP A 7 18.79 -4.04 0.14
N GLU A 8 19.98 -4.28 0.73
CA GLU A 8 20.12 -4.58 2.17
C GLU A 8 19.76 -3.38 3.02
N GLY A 9 20.29 -2.21 2.65
CA GLY A 9 20.06 -0.98 3.38
C GLY A 9 18.60 -0.55 3.30
N LEU A 10 17.94 -0.79 2.16
CA LEU A 10 16.50 -0.59 2.04
C LEU A 10 15.71 -1.55 2.93
N ALA A 11 16.04 -2.85 2.92
CA ALA A 11 15.38 -3.83 3.77
C ALA A 11 15.53 -3.47 5.25
N GLU A 12 16.75 -3.19 5.70
CA GLU A 12 17.05 -2.74 7.06
C GLU A 12 16.24 -1.51 7.42
N ARG A 13 16.22 -0.49 6.55
CA ARG A 13 15.48 0.75 6.81
C ARG A 13 13.98 0.52 6.97
N LEU A 14 13.38 -0.34 6.16
CA LEU A 14 11.95 -0.65 6.21
C LEU A 14 11.59 -1.50 7.43
N THR A 15 12.48 -2.40 7.87
CA THR A 15 12.21 -3.29 9.00
C THR A 15 12.71 -2.77 10.35
N ARG A 16 13.57 -1.75 10.37
CA ARG A 16 14.12 -1.15 11.60
C ARG A 16 13.09 -0.79 12.68
N PRO A 17 11.90 -0.23 12.36
CA PRO A 17 10.93 0.10 13.41
C PRO A 17 10.21 -1.13 13.97
N LEU A 18 10.27 -2.29 13.30
CA LEU A 18 9.52 -3.48 13.66
C LEU A 18 10.04 -4.12 14.95
N PRO A 19 9.15 -4.73 15.76
CA PRO A 19 9.59 -5.50 16.92
C PRO A 19 10.38 -6.74 16.49
N PRO A 20 11.28 -7.27 17.36
CA PRO A 20 12.06 -8.48 17.06
C PRO A 20 11.21 -9.72 16.76
N GLN A 21 10.00 -9.75 17.31
CA GLN A 21 8.99 -10.78 17.07
C GLN A 21 7.75 -10.07 16.54
N LEU A 22 7.29 -10.48 15.37
CA LEU A 22 6.11 -9.94 14.73
C LEU A 22 5.35 -11.04 14.00
N THR A 23 4.04 -10.86 13.88
CA THR A 23 3.17 -11.55 12.95
C THR A 23 2.87 -10.62 11.76
N LEU A 24 2.47 -11.17 10.62
CA LEU A 24 2.10 -10.31 9.48
C LEU A 24 0.89 -9.42 9.79
N ALA A 25 0.04 -9.80 10.73
CA ALA A 25 -1.09 -8.97 11.19
C ALA A 25 -0.63 -7.69 11.91
N ASP A 26 0.55 -7.71 12.55
CA ASP A 26 1.09 -6.53 13.23
C ASP A 26 1.47 -5.40 12.25
N LEU A 27 1.68 -5.75 10.97
CA LEU A 27 1.92 -4.77 9.91
C LEU A 27 0.66 -3.99 9.50
N SER A 28 -0.52 -4.47 9.90
CA SER A 28 -1.83 -3.85 9.63
C SER A 28 -2.28 -2.87 10.71
N VAL A 29 -1.45 -2.64 11.73
CA VAL A 29 -1.72 -1.63 12.78
C VAL A 29 -1.65 -0.23 12.17
N HIS A 30 -2.78 0.47 12.20
CA HIS A 30 -2.91 1.80 11.61
C HIS A 30 -1.96 2.83 12.23
N GLY A 31 -1.34 3.64 11.37
CA GLY A 31 -0.49 4.75 11.78
C GLY A 31 0.93 4.35 12.21
N PHE A 32 1.28 3.07 12.08
CA PHE A 32 2.65 2.59 12.27
C PHE A 32 3.41 2.49 10.94
N ILE A 33 3.06 1.49 10.13
CA ILE A 33 3.50 1.36 8.72
C ILE A 33 2.28 1.45 7.80
N GLU A 34 1.20 0.74 8.16
CA GLU A 34 -0.09 0.87 7.51
C GLU A 34 -0.57 2.33 7.58
N HIS A 35 -1.11 2.81 6.47
CA HIS A 35 -1.55 4.17 6.30
C HIS A 35 -2.71 4.25 5.30
N ASP A 36 -3.55 5.28 5.48
CA ASP A 36 -4.63 5.59 4.55
C ASP A 36 -4.12 5.96 3.15
N ALA A 37 -5.02 5.96 2.16
CA ALA A 37 -4.67 6.11 0.75
C ALA A 37 -3.72 5.01 0.24
N SER A 38 -3.79 3.82 0.84
CA SER A 38 -3.18 2.61 0.33
C SER A 38 -3.65 2.33 -1.11
N LEU A 39 -2.77 1.76 -1.93
CA LEU A 39 -3.06 1.54 -3.35
C LEU A 39 -4.20 0.54 -3.58
N VAL A 40 -4.25 -0.52 -2.77
CA VAL A 40 -5.18 -1.65 -2.95
C VAL A 40 -5.84 -2.10 -1.65
N HIS A 41 -5.67 -1.35 -0.55
CA HIS A 41 -6.34 -1.61 0.73
C HIS A 41 -7.21 -0.41 1.08
N ASP A 42 -8.33 -0.69 1.75
CA ASP A 42 -9.25 0.36 2.21
C ASP A 42 -8.63 1.16 3.35
N ASP A 43 -8.97 2.44 3.43
CA ASP A 43 -8.64 3.28 4.58
C ASP A 43 -9.32 2.74 5.84
N THR A 44 -8.68 2.88 6.99
CA THR A 44 -9.16 2.23 8.23
C THR A 44 -10.49 2.80 8.71
N TYR A 45 -10.81 4.02 8.29
CA TYR A 45 -12.12 4.66 8.49
C TYR A 45 -13.31 3.81 8.00
N VAL A 46 -13.12 3.01 6.94
CA VAL A 46 -14.15 2.13 6.37
C VAL A 46 -14.44 0.91 7.28
N LYS A 47 -13.66 0.73 8.37
CA LYS A 47 -13.79 -0.35 9.38
C LYS A 47 -13.75 -1.76 8.79
N ARG A 48 -13.03 -1.92 7.68
CA ARG A 48 -12.65 -3.22 7.11
C ARG A 48 -11.27 -3.60 7.63
N ASP A 49 -10.93 -4.88 7.48
CA ASP A 49 -9.59 -5.36 7.78
C ASP A 49 -8.57 -4.67 6.86
N PRO A 50 -7.60 -3.89 7.39
CA PRO A 50 -6.60 -3.20 6.57
C PRO A 50 -5.69 -4.15 5.78
N ALA A 51 -5.59 -5.42 6.19
CA ALA A 51 -4.84 -6.45 5.46
C ALA A 51 -5.60 -6.99 4.23
N GLN A 52 -6.90 -6.72 4.13
CA GLN A 52 -7.74 -7.28 3.07
C GLN A 52 -7.61 -6.47 1.79
N VAL A 53 -7.17 -7.13 0.72
CA VAL A 53 -7.10 -6.52 -0.62
C VAL A 53 -8.51 -6.14 -1.09
N ASN A 54 -8.68 -4.86 -1.44
CA ASN A 54 -9.85 -4.37 -2.15
C ASN A 54 -9.64 -4.56 -3.65
N THR A 55 -10.35 -5.53 -4.23
CA THR A 55 -10.24 -5.86 -5.66
C THR A 55 -10.65 -4.71 -6.57
N THR A 56 -11.62 -3.89 -6.17
CA THR A 56 -12.02 -2.69 -6.94
C THR A 56 -10.87 -1.67 -7.03
N LEU A 57 -10.13 -1.46 -5.94
CA LEU A 57 -8.94 -0.59 -5.96
C LEU A 57 -7.83 -1.19 -6.82
N ALA A 58 -7.60 -2.51 -6.74
CA ALA A 58 -6.64 -3.21 -7.57
C ALA A 58 -6.98 -3.12 -9.07
N ASP A 59 -8.23 -3.39 -9.44
CA ASP A 59 -8.71 -3.31 -10.82
C ASP A 59 -8.59 -1.89 -11.37
N ASN A 60 -8.93 -0.87 -10.56
CA ASN A 60 -8.74 0.53 -10.92
C ASN A 60 -7.26 0.89 -11.16
N MET A 61 -6.34 0.31 -10.40
CA MET A 61 -4.91 0.48 -10.61
C MET A 61 -4.47 -0.20 -11.92
N PHE A 62 -4.85 -1.46 -12.13
CA PHE A 62 -4.47 -2.24 -13.32
C PHE A 62 -5.03 -1.66 -14.62
N ALA A 63 -6.24 -1.08 -14.58
CA ALA A 63 -6.86 -0.41 -15.72
C ALA A 63 -6.06 0.81 -16.23
N LYS A 64 -5.11 1.33 -15.43
CA LYS A 64 -4.22 2.44 -15.84
C LYS A 64 -2.93 1.99 -16.48
N SER A 65 -2.73 0.69 -16.68
CA SER A 65 -1.57 0.19 -17.39
C SER A 65 -1.50 0.74 -18.82
N VAL A 66 -0.29 0.96 -19.29
CA VAL A 66 0.01 1.33 -20.68
C VAL A 66 0.79 0.17 -21.27
N ASP A 67 0.28 -0.38 -22.37
CA ASP A 67 0.83 -1.59 -23.01
C ASP A 67 0.96 -2.78 -22.03
N GLY A 68 -0.05 -2.95 -21.16
CA GLY A 68 -0.09 -4.02 -20.16
C GLY A 68 0.89 -3.84 -19.00
N LYS A 69 1.54 -2.67 -18.87
CA LYS A 69 2.53 -2.39 -17.84
C LYS A 69 2.14 -1.18 -16.99
N LEU A 70 2.41 -1.28 -15.70
CA LEU A 70 2.43 -0.13 -14.80
C LEU A 70 3.84 0.46 -14.80
N ASN A 71 3.93 1.77 -14.96
CA ASN A 71 5.17 2.51 -14.91
C ASN A 71 5.09 3.61 -13.84
N LYS A 72 6.20 4.29 -13.57
CA LYS A 72 6.25 5.34 -12.53
C LYS A 72 5.20 6.45 -12.74
N HIS A 73 4.83 6.77 -13.97
CA HIS A 73 3.82 7.79 -14.27
C HIS A 73 2.41 7.29 -13.96
N THR A 74 2.08 6.04 -14.32
CA THR A 74 0.79 5.44 -13.97
C THR A 74 0.66 5.31 -12.45
N MET A 75 1.73 4.87 -11.76
CA MET A 75 1.75 4.75 -10.30
C MET A 75 1.62 6.11 -9.59
N ALA A 76 2.28 7.16 -10.10
CA ALA A 76 2.12 8.51 -9.55
C ALA A 76 0.69 9.03 -9.70
N LYS A 77 0.01 8.72 -10.82
CA LYS A 77 -1.39 9.05 -11.03
C LYS A 77 -2.30 8.30 -10.04
N VAL A 78 -2.12 6.99 -9.88
CA VAL A 78 -2.87 6.18 -8.90
C VAL A 78 -2.71 6.76 -7.50
N ARG A 79 -1.47 7.06 -7.10
CA ARG A 79 -1.17 7.62 -5.77
C ARG A 79 -1.92 8.93 -5.53
N LYS A 80 -1.88 9.86 -6.48
CA LYS A 80 -2.60 11.14 -6.38
C LYS A 80 -4.12 10.95 -6.27
N GLU A 81 -4.67 10.02 -7.04
CA GLU A 81 -6.11 9.72 -7.00
C GLU A 81 -6.51 9.12 -5.65
N ARG A 82 -5.73 8.18 -5.10
CA ARG A 82 -5.97 7.59 -3.77
C ARG A 82 -5.93 8.63 -2.67
N GLU A 83 -4.95 9.54 -2.68
CA GLU A 83 -4.88 10.64 -1.70
C GLU A 83 -6.07 11.61 -1.82
N THR A 84 -6.55 11.85 -3.05
CA THR A 84 -7.72 12.71 -3.30
C THR A 84 -9.00 12.04 -2.80
N GLN A 85 -9.14 10.74 -3.07
CA GLN A 85 -10.28 9.95 -2.61
C GLN A 85 -10.32 9.85 -1.09
N CYS A 86 -9.20 9.53 -0.45
CA CYS A 86 -9.07 9.48 1.02
C CYS A 86 -9.52 10.82 1.64
N LYS A 87 -9.00 11.96 1.19
CA LYS A 87 -9.42 13.29 1.68
C LYS A 87 -10.92 13.59 1.53
N LYS A 88 -11.59 12.95 0.57
CA LYS A 88 -13.02 13.15 0.29
C LYS A 88 -13.89 12.23 1.16
N GLU A 89 -13.42 11.02 1.41
CA GLU A 89 -14.22 9.92 1.96
C GLU A 89 -13.88 9.60 3.43
N ASN A 90 -12.71 10.01 3.90
CA ASN A 90 -12.21 9.85 5.27
C ASN A 90 -12.16 11.23 5.97
N PRO A 91 -13.20 11.58 6.77
CA PRO A 91 -13.37 12.89 7.40
C PRO A 91 -12.47 13.14 8.62
#